data_AF-A0A8B6FCK5-F1
#
_entry.id   AF-A0A8B6FCK5-F1
#
_cell.length_a   1.000
_cell.length_b   1.000
_cell.length_c   1.000
_cell.angle_alpha   90.00
_cell.angle_beta   90.00
_cell.angle_gamma   90.00
#
_symmetry.space_group_name_H-M   'P 1'
#
loop_
_entity.id
_entity.type
_entity.pdbx_description
1 polymer ?
#
loop_
_entity_poly.entity_id
_entity_poly.type
_entity_poly.pdbx_seq_one_letter_code
_entity_poly.pdbx_strand_id
1 'polypeptide(L)'
;MLIIQIVCVVCFTSFTTVTSMPLRCDPLDNVSYHKQLNECIQCEKCPVGFGKITLEESDIVVDPPYGSSSCIQCRPCKPGYYSDVHAYKCKLCTNCIELNKSERISCTSKEDTVCGELQFNAKKDTPRST
;
A
#
# COMPACT_ATOMS: atom_id res chain seq x y z
N MET A 1 -73.96 -8.61 9.14
CA MET A 1 -73.92 -9.54 7.98
C MET A 1 -72.90 -8.98 7.01
N LEU A 2 -71.63 -9.40 7.04
CA LEU A 2 -71.03 -10.54 6.29
C LEU A 2 -71.41 -10.48 4.79
N ILE A 3 -70.47 -10.37 3.84
CA ILE A 3 -69.67 -11.49 3.30
C ILE A 3 -68.26 -11.04 2.89
N ILE A 4 -67.27 -11.77 3.40
CA ILE A 4 -65.86 -11.88 2.94
C ILE A 4 -65.80 -13.03 1.93
N GLN A 5 -65.09 -12.90 0.79
CA GLN A 5 -64.21 -13.90 0.13
C GLN A 5 -63.44 -13.19 -1.02
N ILE A 6 -62.14 -12.93 -0.93
CA ILE A 6 -60.99 -13.82 -1.25
C ILE A 6 -61.02 -14.29 -2.71
N VAL A 7 -60.27 -13.62 -3.60
CA VAL A 7 -59.37 -14.25 -4.61
C VAL A 7 -58.27 -13.24 -4.99
N CYS A 8 -57.01 -13.68 -4.87
CA CYS A 8 -55.76 -13.05 -5.32
C CYS A 8 -55.83 -12.59 -6.80
N VAL A 9 -54.88 -11.84 -7.35
CA VAL A 9 -53.73 -12.45 -8.05
C VAL A 9 -52.90 -11.30 -8.66
N VAL A 10 -51.67 -11.17 -8.15
CA VAL A 10 -50.50 -10.40 -8.65
C VAL A 10 -50.62 -8.87 -8.72
N CYS A 11 -50.43 -8.21 -7.57
CA CYS A 11 -49.52 -7.07 -7.59
C CYS A 11 -48.13 -7.63 -7.93
N PHE A 12 -47.73 -7.51 -9.19
CA PHE A 12 -46.33 -7.61 -9.62
C PHE A 12 -45.56 -6.46 -8.96
N THR A 13 -45.41 -6.49 -7.64
CA THR A 13 -44.32 -5.78 -7.01
C THR A 13 -43.11 -6.61 -7.38
N SER A 14 -42.39 -6.16 -8.41
CA SER A 14 -41.05 -6.62 -8.71
C SER A 14 -40.25 -6.53 -7.42
N PHE A 15 -40.19 -7.63 -6.68
CA PHE A 15 -39.18 -7.82 -5.65
C PHE A 15 -37.89 -7.95 -6.44
N THR A 16 -37.31 -6.82 -6.83
CA THR A 16 -35.89 -6.76 -7.11
C THR A 16 -35.27 -7.17 -5.79
N THR A 17 -34.93 -8.46 -5.66
CA THR A 17 -34.00 -8.90 -4.65
C THR A 17 -32.78 -8.02 -4.84
N VAL A 18 -32.61 -7.01 -3.98
CA VAL A 18 -31.37 -6.27 -3.88
C VAL A 18 -30.40 -7.30 -3.35
N THR A 19 -29.78 -8.05 -4.25
CA THR A 19 -28.65 -8.92 -3.94
C THR A 19 -27.54 -7.94 -3.59
N SER A 20 -27.49 -7.53 -2.32
CA SER A 20 -26.37 -6.79 -1.78
C SER A 20 -25.15 -7.65 -2.04
N MET A 21 -24.33 -7.24 -3.00
CA MET A 21 -23.08 -7.90 -3.34
C MET A 21 -22.31 -8.07 -2.02
N PRO A 22 -21.84 -9.30 -1.69
CA PRO A 22 -21.19 -9.52 -0.40
C PRO A 22 -20.01 -8.55 -0.27
N LEU A 23 -19.96 -7.83 0.84
CA LEU A 23 -18.87 -6.92 1.17
C LEU A 23 -17.59 -7.75 1.27
N ARG A 24 -16.72 -7.66 0.26
CA ARG A 24 -15.46 -8.41 0.19
C ARG A 24 -14.30 -7.43 0.26
N CYS A 25 -13.57 -7.47 1.37
CA CYS A 25 -12.42 -6.59 1.60
C CYS A 25 -11.15 -7.21 1.00
N ASP A 26 -10.61 -6.58 -0.05
CA ASP A 26 -9.34 -6.98 -0.65
C ASP A 26 -8.16 -6.36 0.12
N PRO A 27 -7.24 -7.18 0.67
CA PRO A 27 -6.07 -6.66 1.38
C PRO A 27 -5.12 -5.84 0.48
N LEU A 28 -5.14 -6.00 -0.84
CA LEU A 28 -4.38 -5.15 -1.79
C LEU A 28 -4.87 -3.70 -1.80
N ASP A 29 -6.16 -3.49 -1.53
CA ASP A 29 -6.76 -2.16 -1.42
C ASP A 29 -6.43 -1.49 -0.07
N ASN A 30 -5.64 -2.16 0.77
CA ASN A 30 -5.24 -1.68 2.10
C ASN A 30 -6.44 -1.55 3.04
N VAL A 31 -7.42 -2.45 2.90
CA VAL A 31 -8.59 -2.53 3.78
C VAL A 31 -8.67 -3.88 4.47
N SER A 32 -9.34 -3.92 5.61
CA SER A 32 -9.68 -5.15 6.32
C SER A 32 -11.13 -5.13 6.79
N TYR A 33 -11.72 -6.31 6.90
CA TYR A 33 -13.09 -6.48 7.35
C TYR A 33 -13.19 -6.30 8.88
N HIS A 34 -14.02 -5.35 9.30
CA HIS A 34 -14.29 -5.09 10.71
C HIS A 34 -15.66 -5.65 11.12
N LYS A 35 -15.65 -6.79 11.83
CA LYS A 35 -16.85 -7.57 12.17
C LYS A 35 -17.95 -6.78 12.89
N GLN A 36 -17.60 -5.86 13.79
CA GLN A 36 -18.59 -5.11 14.59
C GLN A 36 -19.28 -4.01 13.78
N LEU A 37 -18.59 -3.46 12.78
CA LEU A 37 -19.13 -2.41 11.91
C LEU A 37 -19.79 -3.02 10.67
N ASN A 38 -19.48 -4.28 10.36
CA ASN A 38 -19.87 -4.95 9.12
C ASN A 38 -19.43 -4.14 7.89
N GLU A 39 -18.21 -3.60 7.95
CA GLU A 39 -17.63 -2.68 6.96
C GLU A 39 -16.15 -2.99 6.71
N CYS A 40 -15.64 -2.57 5.54
CA CYS A 40 -14.21 -2.58 5.25
C CYS A 40 -13.61 -1.29 5.79
N ILE A 41 -12.62 -1.40 6.68
CA ILE A 41 -11.92 -0.26 7.26
C ILE A 41 -10.55 -0.09 6.63
N GLN A 42 -10.09 1.16 6.55
CA GLN A 42 -8.77 1.47 6.03
C GLN A 42 -7.69 1.03 7.01
N CYS A 43 -6.72 0.27 6.52
CA CYS A 43 -5.52 -0.09 7.27
C CYS A 43 -4.60 1.11 7.49
N GLU A 44 -3.92 1.15 8.63
CA GLU A 44 -2.92 2.18 8.88
C GLU A 44 -1.70 2.03 7.95
N LYS A 45 -1.09 3.16 7.62
CA LYS A 45 0.17 3.19 6.86
C LYS A 45 1.34 2.78 7.77
N CYS A 46 2.38 2.21 7.17
CA CYS A 46 3.58 1.85 7.91
C CYS A 46 4.34 3.10 8.36
N PRO A 47 5.06 3.05 9.48
CA PRO A 47 5.88 4.15 9.96
C PRO A 47 7.09 4.40 9.05
N VAL A 48 7.77 5.53 9.27
CA VAL A 48 9.02 5.90 8.60
C VAL A 48 10.05 4.78 8.79
N GLY A 49 10.67 4.33 7.70
CA GLY A 49 11.59 3.19 7.69
C GLY A 49 10.96 1.85 7.31
N PHE A 50 9.63 1.78 7.14
CA PHE A 50 8.89 0.53 6.97
C PHE A 50 7.97 0.57 5.75
N GLY A 51 7.65 -0.61 5.23
CA GLY A 51 6.66 -0.83 4.18
C GLY A 51 5.95 -2.17 4.34
N LYS A 52 4.82 -2.35 3.65
CA LYS A 52 4.06 -3.60 3.67
C LYS A 52 4.85 -4.72 3.00
N ILE A 53 4.73 -5.92 3.56
CA ILE A 53 5.15 -7.15 2.89
C ILE A 53 4.19 -7.51 1.74
N THR A 54 4.56 -8.48 0.90
CA THR A 54 3.65 -8.98 -0.13
C THR A 54 2.58 -9.87 0.50
N LEU A 55 1.47 -10.10 -0.21
CA LEU A 55 0.45 -11.05 0.26
C LEU A 55 1.00 -12.46 0.44
N GLU A 56 1.90 -12.88 -0.43
CA GLU A 56 2.56 -14.19 -0.38
C GLU A 56 3.47 -14.34 0.85
N GLU A 57 4.12 -13.26 1.28
CA GLU A 57 4.93 -13.23 2.50
C GLU A 57 4.07 -13.06 3.76
N SER A 58 2.78 -12.76 3.63
CA SER A 58 1.90 -12.44 4.75
C SER A 58 1.06 -13.63 5.23
N ASP A 59 0.89 -13.75 6.54
CA ASP A 59 0.03 -14.78 7.17
C ASP A 59 -1.47 -14.39 7.14
N ILE A 60 -1.91 -13.66 6.12
CA ILE A 60 -3.29 -13.18 6.03
C ILE A 60 -4.21 -14.31 5.59
N VAL A 61 -5.20 -14.59 6.43
CA VAL A 61 -6.29 -15.50 6.10
C VAL A 61 -7.41 -14.71 5.43
N VAL A 62 -7.69 -15.03 4.17
CA VAL A 62 -8.81 -14.47 3.42
C VAL A 62 -10.04 -15.34 3.65
N ASP A 63 -11.02 -14.79 4.36
CA ASP A 63 -12.30 -15.44 4.60
C ASP A 63 -13.17 -15.36 3.32
N PRO A 64 -13.71 -16.47 2.79
CA PRO A 64 -14.38 -16.48 1.49
C PRO A 64 -15.56 -15.49 1.35
N PRO A 65 -16.46 -15.32 2.34
CA PRO A 65 -17.55 -14.34 2.25
C PRO A 65 -17.15 -12.88 2.50
N TYR A 66 -16.12 -12.58 3.33
CA TYR A 66 -15.82 -11.20 3.74
C TYR A 66 -14.45 -10.66 3.30
N GLY A 67 -13.55 -11.51 2.82
CA GLY A 67 -12.18 -11.14 2.51
C GLY A 67 -11.25 -11.18 3.73
N SER A 68 -10.20 -10.36 3.74
CA SER A 68 -9.26 -10.35 4.86
C SER A 68 -9.83 -9.63 6.08
N SER A 69 -9.70 -10.23 7.27
CA SER A 69 -10.01 -9.56 8.55
C SER A 69 -8.80 -8.86 9.19
N SER A 70 -7.64 -8.92 8.55
CA SER A 70 -6.40 -8.30 9.05
C SER A 70 -5.68 -7.50 7.96
N CYS A 71 -4.96 -6.48 8.41
CA CYS A 71 -4.12 -5.65 7.54
C CYS A 71 -2.79 -6.34 7.26
N ILE A 72 -2.24 -6.10 6.07
CA ILE A 72 -0.88 -6.53 5.73
C ILE A 72 0.13 -5.90 6.68
N GLN A 73 1.00 -6.74 7.25
CA GLN A 73 2.02 -6.33 8.21
C GLN A 73 3.09 -5.44 7.58
N CYS A 74 3.66 -4.56 8.39
CA CYS A 74 4.78 -3.71 8.03
C CYS A 74 6.11 -4.38 8.40
N ARG A 75 7.12 -4.24 7.55
CA ARG A 75 8.50 -4.62 7.86
C ARG A 75 9.48 -3.49 7.53
N PRO A 76 10.69 -3.50 8.10
CA PRO A 76 11.74 -2.56 7.73
C PRO A 76 12.03 -2.61 6.22
N CYS A 77 12.31 -1.46 5.61
CA CYS A 77 12.72 -1.41 4.22
C CYS A 77 14.02 -2.21 4.01
N LYS A 78 14.06 -3.00 2.93
CA LYS A 78 15.24 -3.77 2.53
C LYS A 78 16.36 -2.82 2.07
N PRO A 79 17.65 -3.22 2.15
CA PRO A 79 18.75 -2.43 1.61
C PRO A 79 18.49 -1.99 0.16
N GLY A 80 18.78 -0.74 -0.16
CA GLY A 80 18.45 -0.12 -1.44
C GLY A 80 17.03 0.43 -1.54
N TYR A 81 16.24 0.39 -0.45
CA TYR A 81 14.92 1.00 -0.36
C TYR A 81 14.77 1.83 0.92
N TYR A 82 13.94 2.87 0.85
CA TYR A 82 13.65 3.76 1.98
C TYR A 82 12.16 4.13 2.07
N SER A 83 11.72 4.61 3.22
CA SER A 83 10.43 5.30 3.38
C SER A 83 10.60 6.46 4.37
N ASP A 84 10.51 7.67 3.84
CA ASP A 84 10.68 8.96 4.54
C ASP A 84 9.39 9.47 5.20
N VAL A 85 8.25 8.86 4.88
CA VAL A 85 6.93 9.22 5.38
C VAL A 85 6.16 7.98 5.83
N HIS A 86 5.00 8.18 6.44
CA HIS A 86 4.06 7.09 6.68
C HIS A 86 3.48 6.62 5.34
N ALA A 87 3.83 5.42 4.91
CA ALA A 87 3.49 4.88 3.60
C ALA A 87 3.20 3.38 3.64
N TYR A 88 2.57 2.84 2.60
CA TYR A 88 2.37 1.40 2.47
C TYR A 88 3.56 0.69 1.80
N LYS A 89 4.44 1.42 1.12
CA LYS A 89 5.52 0.85 0.30
C LYS A 89 6.80 1.62 0.52
N CYS A 90 7.92 0.91 0.54
CA CYS A 90 9.24 1.53 0.44
C CYS A 90 9.48 1.96 -1.02
N LYS A 91 10.19 3.07 -1.18
CA LYS A 91 10.68 3.60 -2.46
C LYS A 91 12.10 3.08 -2.72
N LEU A 92 12.48 2.96 -3.98
CA LEU A 92 13.86 2.64 -4.35
C LEU A 92 14.76 3.86 -4.04
N CYS A 93 15.94 3.62 -3.49
CA CYS A 93 16.93 4.68 -3.31
C CYS A 93 17.38 5.22 -4.68
N THR A 94 17.62 6.53 -4.74
CA THR A 94 18.11 7.21 -5.93
C THR A 94 19.52 6.72 -6.28
N ASN A 95 19.71 6.35 -7.56
CA ASN A 95 21.02 5.99 -8.11
C ASN A 95 21.72 7.23 -8.68
N CYS A 96 22.67 7.81 -7.93
CA CYS A 96 23.35 9.03 -8.36
C CYS A 96 24.19 8.85 -9.64
N ILE A 97 24.65 7.63 -9.92
CA ILE A 97 25.46 7.35 -11.11
C ILE A 97 24.63 7.58 -12.38
N GLU A 98 23.36 7.17 -12.38
CA GLU A 98 22.42 7.41 -13.50
C GLU A 98 22.17 8.89 -13.74
N LEU A 99 22.39 9.73 -12.71
CA LEU A 99 22.27 11.17 -12.77
C LEU A 99 23.59 11.88 -13.10
N ASN A 100 24.66 11.16 -13.44
CA ASN A 100 26.01 11.69 -13.60
C ASN A 100 26.45 12.51 -12.37
N LYS A 101 26.16 12.00 -11.17
CA LYS A 101 26.47 12.63 -9.88
C LYS A 101 27.20 11.63 -8.97
N SER A 102 27.87 12.12 -7.93
CA SER A 102 28.45 11.28 -6.88
C SER A 102 27.55 11.23 -5.67
N GLU A 103 27.45 10.07 -5.03
CA GLU A 103 26.78 9.93 -3.73
C GLU A 103 27.49 10.80 -2.69
N ARG A 104 26.73 11.67 -2.01
CA ARG A 104 27.21 12.47 -0.88
C ARG A 104 26.77 11.90 0.47
N ILE A 105 25.52 11.45 0.53
CA ILE A 105 24.95 10.80 1.71
C ILE A 105 24.33 9.51 1.22
N SER A 106 24.72 8.41 1.85
CA SER A 106 24.22 7.07 1.53
C SER A 106 22.77 6.92 1.95
N CYS A 107 22.03 6.12 1.17
CA CYS A 107 20.66 5.77 1.50
C CYS A 107 20.55 5.01 2.83
N THR A 108 19.49 5.28 3.58
CA THR A 108 19.11 4.50 4.76
C THR A 108 17.69 3.97 4.59
N SER A 109 17.18 3.17 5.53
CA SER A 109 15.78 2.76 5.46
C SER A 109 14.79 3.93 5.57
N LYS A 110 15.23 5.08 6.09
CA LYS A 110 14.37 6.25 6.38
C LYS A 110 14.60 7.43 5.44
N GLU A 111 15.74 7.47 4.75
CA GLU A 111 16.18 8.63 3.97
C GLU A 111 16.78 8.17 2.64
N ASP A 112 16.50 8.93 1.58
CA ASP A 112 17.04 8.66 0.26
C ASP A 112 18.54 8.99 0.17
N THR A 113 19.18 8.46 -0.86
CA THR A 113 20.51 8.90 -1.29
C THR A 113 20.50 10.39 -1.63
N VAL A 114 21.48 11.14 -1.14
CA VAL A 114 21.71 12.53 -1.58
C VAL A 114 22.82 12.57 -2.61
N CYS A 115 22.50 13.03 -3.81
CA CYS A 115 23.46 13.17 -4.91
C CYS A 115 24.10 14.57 -4.92
N GLY A 116 25.42 14.61 -5.10
CA GLY A 116 26.17 15.85 -5.34
C GLY A 116 26.85 15.85 -6.70
N GLU A 117 27.36 17.02 -7.10
CA GLU A 117 28.19 17.14 -8.30
C GLU A 117 29.36 16.16 -8.28
N LEU A 118 29.73 15.63 -9.45
CA LEU A 118 30.93 14.80 -9.58
C LEU A 118 32.13 15.61 -9.12
N GLN A 119 32.76 15.18 -8.02
CA GLN A 119 34.05 15.71 -7.63
C GLN A 119 35.11 15.16 -8.57
N PHE A 120 35.17 15.71 -9.79
CA PHE A 120 36.39 15.71 -10.55
C PHE A 120 37.38 16.55 -9.75
N ASN A 121 38.19 15.89 -8.93
CA ASN A 121 39.44 16.48 -8.48
C ASN A 121 40.24 16.76 -9.74
N ALA A 122 40.04 17.95 -10.31
CA ALA A 122 40.91 18.52 -11.30
C ALA A 122 42.25 18.71 -10.58
N LYS A 123 43.06 17.65 -10.59
CA LYS A 123 44.49 17.73 -10.40
C LYS A 123 44.96 18.66 -11.51
N LYS A 124 44.99 19.97 -11.24
CA LYS A 124 45.74 20.93 -12.04
C LYS A 124 47.19 20.53 -11.84
N ASP A 125 47.65 19.59 -12.64
CA ASP A 125 49.08 19.42 -12.89
C ASP A 125 49.54 20.73 -13.54
N THR A 126 49.99 21.64 -12.67
CA THR A 126 50.64 22.88 -13.06
C THR A 126 51.99 22.47 -13.66
N PRO A 127 52.32 22.83 -14.91
CA PRO A 127 53.64 22.54 -15.44
C PRO A 127 54.66 23.36 -14.64
N ARG A 128 55.56 22.65 -13.94
CA ARG A 128 56.74 23.26 -13.32
C ARG A 128 57.76 23.52 -14.43
N SER A 129 57.79 24.75 -14.93
CA SER A 129 58.98 25.27 -15.60
C SER A 129 60.05 25.54 -14.54
N THR A 130 61.15 24.80 -14.60
CA THR A 130 62.47 25.26 -14.15
C THR A 130 63.51 24.60 -15.04
#